data_AF-A0A4U9QZP8-F1
#
_entry.id   AF-A0A4U9QZP8-F1
#
_cell.length_a   1.000
_cell.length_b   1.000
_cell.length_c   1.000
_cell.angle_alpha   90.00
_cell.angle_beta   90.00
_cell.angle_gamma   90.00
#
_symmetry.space_group_name_H-M   'P 1'
#
loop_
_entity.id
_entity.type
_entity.pdbx_description
1 polymer ?
#
loop_
_entity_poly.entity_id
_entity_poly.type
_entity_poly.pdbx_seq_one_letter_code
_entity_poly.pdbx_strand_id
1 'polypeptide(L)'
;MFNNDLAIEEGNAKNIRSLCKPTMNLKLLQFEQLANIFTKEPYIVYIKKTKKSYQATGTVAFYYRKNSLNHSISSWTIYNLDNGKDDVLLRYSYWDKKTDMELLYNNKDNKINKANYTPTLKSQNFYIKYKDAIRLKELLSYMKNLLSKGIKFSTKDGQDNLIDQELSMWLEGYSTAHTWSYPLYNPELNEHLLKIVKEFNRLVDNCNYNIEEIQLDYICPLDIYYRYILG
;
A
#
# COMPACT_ATOMS: atom_id res chain seq x y z
N MET A 1 35.32 0.80 19.90
CA MET A 1 35.50 1.54 18.64
C MET A 1 34.83 0.73 17.55
N PHE A 2 33.72 1.21 16.98
CA PHE A 2 33.14 0.60 15.79
C PHE A 2 33.89 1.19 14.59
N ASN A 3 34.43 0.34 13.72
CA ASN A 3 34.99 0.76 12.43
C ASN A 3 33.85 1.39 11.62
N ASN A 4 34.02 2.65 11.22
CA ASN A 4 32.96 3.49 10.63
C ASN A 4 32.77 3.31 9.12
N ASP A 5 33.42 2.35 8.49
CA ASP A 5 33.37 2.19 7.03
C ASP A 5 32.32 1.13 6.64
N LEU A 6 31.04 1.45 6.89
CA LEU A 6 29.91 0.63 6.43
C LEU A 6 29.60 0.80 4.93
N ALA A 7 30.09 1.88 4.32
CA ALA A 7 29.96 2.16 2.90
C ALA A 7 31.18 2.97 2.41
N ILE A 8 31.69 2.62 1.23
CA ILE A 8 32.77 3.36 0.54
C ILE A 8 32.10 4.18 -0.57
N GLU A 9 32.20 5.51 -0.48
CA GLU A 9 31.61 6.45 -1.44
C GLU A 9 32.72 7.03 -2.33
N GLU A 10 32.64 6.81 -3.64
CA GLU A 10 33.61 7.28 -4.64
C GLU A 10 32.93 8.16 -5.70
N GLY A 11 33.65 9.13 -6.26
CA GLY A 11 33.12 10.03 -7.27
C GLY A 11 34.08 11.14 -7.65
N ASN A 12 33.58 12.13 -8.40
CA ASN A 12 34.38 13.27 -8.86
C ASN A 12 34.74 14.28 -7.75
N ALA A 13 34.25 14.08 -6.53
CA ALA A 13 34.59 14.89 -5.38
C ALA A 13 35.75 14.27 -4.59
N LYS A 14 36.77 15.08 -4.31
CA LYS A 14 37.98 14.67 -3.57
C LYS A 14 37.71 14.15 -2.16
N ASN A 15 36.63 14.61 -1.53
CA ASN A 15 36.19 14.14 -0.22
C ASN A 15 34.67 13.98 -0.24
N ILE A 16 34.20 12.73 -0.18
CA ILE A 16 32.78 12.42 -0.02
C ILE A 16 32.57 11.98 1.44
N ARG A 17 31.61 12.60 2.12
CA ARG A 17 31.30 12.30 3.52
C ARG A 17 29.81 12.06 3.66
N SER A 18 29.44 10.88 4.16
CA SER A 18 28.07 10.55 4.50
C SER A 18 27.71 11.21 5.83
N LEU A 19 26.72 12.11 5.80
CA LEU A 19 26.19 12.78 6.99
C LEU A 19 24.74 12.35 7.20
N CYS A 20 24.40 11.89 8.41
CA CYS A 20 23.03 11.62 8.79
C CYS A 20 22.46 12.84 9.54
N LYS A 21 21.49 13.52 8.93
CA LYS A 21 20.72 14.60 9.56
C LYS A 21 19.23 14.24 9.49
N PRO A 22 18.76 13.31 10.32
CA PRO A 22 17.41 12.79 10.20
C PRO A 22 16.42 13.90 10.50
N THR A 23 15.54 14.20 9.55
CA THR A 23 14.39 15.09 9.74
C THR A 23 13.27 14.42 10.55
N MET A 24 13.36 13.11 10.77
CA MET A 24 12.37 12.27 11.42
C MET A 24 13.04 11.30 12.40
N ASN A 25 12.42 11.02 13.57
CA ASN A 25 12.97 10.09 14.55
C ASN A 25 13.16 8.69 13.95
N LEU A 26 14.24 8.02 14.33
CA LEU A 26 14.60 6.66 13.90
C LEU A 26 13.46 5.65 14.13
N LYS A 27 12.71 5.77 15.23
CA LYS A 27 11.54 4.90 15.51
C LYS A 27 10.42 5.08 14.49
N LEU A 28 10.21 6.31 14.03
CA LEU A 28 9.17 6.60 13.04
C LEU A 28 9.61 6.15 11.63
N LEU A 29 10.91 6.19 11.33
CA LEU A 29 11.45 5.59 10.11
C LEU A 29 11.27 4.07 10.11
N GLN A 30 11.50 3.42 11.26
CA GLN A 30 11.22 1.99 11.45
C GLN A 30 9.73 1.67 11.24
N PHE A 31 8.82 2.50 11.77
CA PHE A 31 7.38 2.34 11.57
C PHE A 31 6.99 2.49 10.09
N GLU A 32 7.59 3.45 9.40
CA GLU A 32 7.36 3.66 7.97
C GLU A 32 7.84 2.47 7.13
N GLN A 33 8.96 1.83 7.49
CA GLN A 33 9.40 0.59 6.83
C GLN A 33 8.38 -0.54 7.00
N LEU A 34 7.86 -0.74 8.22
CA LEU A 34 6.83 -1.74 8.50
C LEU A 34 5.53 -1.44 7.72
N ALA A 35 5.10 -0.18 7.73
CA ALA A 35 3.93 0.26 6.99
C ALA A 35 4.10 0.08 5.47
N ASN A 36 5.29 0.33 4.94
CA ASN A 36 5.60 0.11 3.52
C ASN A 36 5.42 -1.36 3.12
N ILE A 37 5.93 -2.30 3.90
CA ILE A 37 5.76 -3.73 3.64
C ILE A 37 4.28 -4.11 3.77
N PHE A 38 3.63 -3.74 4.88
CA PHE A 38 2.24 -4.07 5.17
C PHE A 38 1.23 -3.54 4.15
N THR A 39 1.49 -2.35 3.58
CA THR A 39 0.63 -1.71 2.57
C THR A 39 0.99 -2.12 1.14
N LYS A 40 2.06 -2.88 0.93
CA LYS A 40 2.43 -3.41 -0.40
C LYS A 40 2.08 -4.89 -0.54
N GLU A 41 2.18 -5.64 0.55
CA GLU A 41 1.93 -7.08 0.59
C GLU A 41 0.53 -7.43 1.14
N PRO A 42 0.06 -8.67 0.90
CA PRO A 42 0.69 -9.77 0.16
C PRO A 42 0.49 -9.69 -1.37
N TYR A 43 1.31 -10.41 -2.15
CA TYR A 43 1.10 -10.56 -3.61
C TYR A 43 0.18 -11.74 -3.96
N ILE A 44 0.09 -12.71 -3.06
CA ILE A 44 -0.72 -13.92 -3.21
C ILE A 44 -1.64 -14.03 -2.00
N VAL A 45 -2.88 -14.46 -2.26
CA VAL A 45 -3.86 -14.77 -1.23
C VAL A 45 -4.48 -16.11 -1.50
N TYR A 46 -4.94 -16.79 -0.47
CA TYR A 46 -5.70 -18.02 -0.61
C TYR A 46 -7.08 -17.86 0.02
N ILE A 47 -8.10 -18.39 -0.63
CA ILE A 47 -9.49 -18.21 -0.23
C ILE A 47 -10.20 -19.54 -0.19
N LYS A 48 -10.88 -19.78 0.92
CA LYS A 48 -11.74 -20.94 1.11
C LYS A 48 -13.16 -20.46 1.40
N LYS A 49 -14.11 -20.79 0.52
CA LYS A 49 -15.51 -20.31 0.64
C LYS A 49 -16.26 -21.06 1.73
N THR A 50 -16.04 -22.37 1.86
CA THR A 50 -16.61 -23.24 2.90
C THR A 50 -15.57 -24.27 3.33
N LYS A 51 -15.74 -24.92 4.49
CA LYS A 51 -14.83 -26.00 4.95
C LYS A 51 -14.55 -27.10 3.91
N LYS A 52 -15.50 -27.38 3.01
CA LYS A 52 -15.42 -28.41 1.97
C LYS A 52 -15.03 -27.88 0.59
N SER A 53 -14.99 -26.56 0.37
CA SER A 53 -14.63 -26.02 -0.94
C SER A 53 -13.13 -26.17 -1.21
N TYR A 54 -12.77 -26.32 -2.48
CA TYR A 54 -11.39 -26.15 -2.93
C TYR A 54 -10.86 -24.75 -2.58
N GLN A 55 -9.57 -24.65 -2.29
CA GLN A 55 -8.89 -23.40 -2.00
C GLN A 55 -8.56 -22.68 -3.31
N ALA A 56 -9.15 -21.51 -3.51
CA ALA A 56 -8.81 -20.65 -4.64
C ALA A 56 -7.56 -19.81 -4.33
N THR A 57 -6.74 -19.56 -5.34
CA THR A 57 -5.58 -18.66 -5.25
C THR A 57 -5.93 -17.32 -5.87
N GLY A 58 -5.52 -16.23 -5.25
CA GLY A 58 -5.66 -14.89 -5.77
C GLY A 58 -4.31 -14.24 -6.02
N THR A 59 -4.17 -13.53 -7.13
CA THR A 59 -2.97 -12.75 -7.48
C THR A 59 -3.35 -11.30 -7.71
N VAL A 60 -2.44 -10.37 -7.39
CA VAL A 60 -2.71 -8.93 -7.52
C VAL A 60 -2.97 -8.59 -9.00
N ALA A 61 -4.14 -8.01 -9.27
CA ALA A 61 -4.51 -7.48 -10.57
C ALA A 61 -4.39 -5.96 -10.64
N PHE A 62 -4.60 -5.27 -9.51
CA PHE A 62 -4.48 -3.83 -9.40
C PHE A 62 -4.03 -3.44 -8.00
N TYR A 63 -3.17 -2.43 -7.94
CA TYR A 63 -2.60 -1.87 -6.72
C TYR A 63 -2.52 -0.37 -6.86
N TYR A 64 -3.10 0.36 -5.93
CA TYR A 64 -2.95 1.80 -5.83
C TYR A 64 -2.60 2.17 -4.39
N ARG A 65 -1.49 2.89 -4.21
CA ARG A 65 -1.03 3.38 -2.92
C ARG A 65 -0.85 4.88 -2.94
N LYS A 66 -1.23 5.51 -1.83
CA LYS A 66 -1.03 6.93 -1.55
C LYS A 66 -0.29 7.07 -0.22
N ASN A 67 0.88 7.69 -0.26
CA ASN A 67 1.66 8.10 0.90
C ASN A 67 1.59 9.62 1.01
N SER A 68 0.91 10.12 2.03
CA SER A 68 0.86 11.55 2.32
C SER A 68 1.84 11.84 3.43
N LEU A 69 2.87 12.63 3.14
CA LEU A 69 3.95 12.91 4.09
C LEU A 69 3.36 13.39 5.41
N ASN A 70 3.82 12.80 6.52
CA ASN A 70 3.40 13.11 7.89
C ASN A 70 1.90 12.90 8.19
N HIS A 71 1.15 12.25 7.30
CA HIS A 71 -0.28 12.03 7.50
C HIS A 71 -0.61 10.54 7.55
N SER A 72 -0.46 9.83 6.43
CA SER A 72 -0.85 8.43 6.34
C SER A 72 -0.25 7.72 5.14
N ILE A 73 -0.22 6.39 5.23
CA ILE A 73 0.00 5.49 4.09
C ILE A 73 -1.25 4.66 3.91
N SER A 74 -1.79 4.63 2.69
CA SER A 74 -3.01 3.90 2.35
C SER A 74 -2.85 3.15 1.03
N SER A 75 -3.45 1.98 0.91
CA SER A 75 -3.39 1.17 -0.31
C SER A 75 -4.69 0.43 -0.57
N TRP A 76 -5.08 0.37 -1.83
CA TRP A 76 -6.19 -0.41 -2.36
C TRP A 76 -5.63 -1.46 -3.30
N THR A 77 -5.84 -2.72 -2.96
CA THR A 77 -5.37 -3.87 -3.73
C THR A 77 -6.56 -4.71 -4.17
N ILE A 78 -6.56 -5.11 -5.44
CA ILE A 78 -7.56 -5.99 -6.03
C ILE A 78 -6.85 -7.24 -6.49
N TYR A 79 -7.29 -8.39 -6.02
CA TYR A 79 -6.79 -9.69 -6.44
C TYR A 79 -7.81 -10.34 -7.38
N ASN A 80 -7.33 -10.87 -8.49
CA ASN A 80 -8.13 -11.75 -9.34
C ASN A 80 -8.04 -13.18 -8.80
N LEU A 81 -9.19 -13.84 -8.60
CA LEU A 81 -9.23 -15.17 -8.01
C LEU A 81 -9.33 -16.25 -9.08
N ASP A 82 -8.41 -17.20 -9.04
CA ASP A 82 -8.44 -18.40 -9.85
C ASP A 82 -9.43 -19.40 -9.26
N ASN A 83 -10.71 -19.21 -9.58
CA ASN A 83 -11.81 -20.05 -9.12
C ASN A 83 -12.85 -20.38 -10.19
N GLY A 84 -12.52 -20.10 -11.46
CA GLY A 84 -13.39 -20.29 -12.63
C GLY A 84 -14.64 -19.41 -12.68
N LYS A 85 -14.79 -18.44 -11.75
CA LYS A 85 -15.93 -17.52 -11.68
C LYS A 85 -15.53 -16.05 -11.80
N ASP A 86 -14.22 -15.78 -11.90
CA ASP A 86 -13.63 -14.44 -11.93
C ASP A 86 -14.11 -13.54 -10.79
N ASP A 87 -14.31 -14.12 -9.61
CA ASP A 87 -14.52 -13.36 -8.39
C ASP A 87 -13.24 -12.60 -8.01
N VAL A 88 -13.35 -11.59 -7.15
CA VAL A 88 -12.20 -10.78 -6.73
C VAL A 88 -12.09 -10.71 -5.21
N LEU A 89 -10.87 -10.50 -4.71
CA LEU A 89 -10.66 -10.05 -3.34
C LEU A 89 -10.27 -8.57 -3.36
N LEU A 90 -10.90 -7.78 -2.50
CA LEU A 90 -10.57 -6.39 -2.26
C LEU A 90 -9.84 -6.27 -0.92
N ARG A 91 -8.68 -5.62 -0.90
CA ARG A 91 -7.92 -5.33 0.31
C ARG A 91 -7.66 -3.85 0.43
N TYR A 92 -8.01 -3.26 1.57
CA TYR A 92 -7.62 -1.91 1.94
C TYR A 92 -6.67 -1.99 3.13
N SER A 93 -5.48 -1.44 3.01
CA SER A 93 -4.50 -1.35 4.11
C SER A 93 -4.17 0.11 4.39
N TYR A 94 -4.04 0.45 5.67
CA TYR A 94 -3.90 1.82 6.14
C TYR A 94 -2.98 1.91 7.37
N TRP A 95 -2.18 2.96 7.40
CA TRP A 95 -1.40 3.41 8.54
C TRP A 95 -1.63 4.90 8.80
N ASP A 96 -2.02 5.23 10.03
CA ASP A 96 -2.20 6.60 10.50
C ASP A 96 -0.90 7.17 11.08
N LYS A 97 -0.02 7.63 10.20
CA LYS A 97 1.28 8.20 10.59
C LYS A 97 1.10 9.37 11.55
N LYS A 98 0.10 10.23 11.33
CA LYS A 98 -0.15 11.41 12.17
C LYS A 98 -0.47 11.02 13.61
N THR A 99 -1.38 10.07 13.81
CA THR A 99 -1.75 9.62 15.15
C THR A 99 -0.56 8.96 15.86
N ASP A 100 0.18 8.09 15.19
CA ASP A 100 1.34 7.43 15.79
C ASP A 100 2.47 8.44 16.12
N MET A 101 2.63 9.49 15.31
CA MET A 101 3.51 10.62 15.63
C MET A 101 3.07 11.36 16.90
N GLU A 102 1.79 11.73 16.99
CA GLU A 102 1.26 12.43 18.16
C GLU A 102 1.43 11.59 19.44
N LEU A 103 1.22 10.28 19.36
CA LEU A 103 1.43 9.35 20.48
C LEU A 103 2.90 9.24 20.90
N LEU A 104 3.84 9.24 19.94
CA LEU A 104 5.27 9.19 20.22
C LEU A 104 5.80 10.49 20.84
N TYR A 105 5.35 11.65 20.34
CA TYR A 105 5.98 12.94 20.66
C TYR A 105 5.21 13.79 21.67
N ASN A 106 3.87 13.81 21.63
CA ASN A 106 3.07 14.82 22.34
C ASN A 106 2.41 14.32 23.63
N ASN A 107 2.39 13.00 23.87
CA ASN A 107 1.91 12.45 25.14
C ASN A 107 2.97 12.62 26.25
N LYS A 108 2.87 13.70 27.04
CA LYS A 108 3.69 13.93 28.25
C LYS A 108 3.24 13.07 29.44
N ASP A 109 1.97 12.69 29.50
CA ASP A 109 1.34 12.09 30.68
C ASP A 109 1.10 10.57 30.61
N ASN A 110 1.39 9.90 29.49
CA ASN A 110 0.96 8.52 29.30
C ASN A 110 2.04 7.46 29.49
N LYS A 111 1.67 6.47 30.31
CA LYS A 111 2.24 5.16 30.66
C LYS A 111 2.58 4.26 29.46
N ILE A 112 2.57 4.78 28.23
CA ILE A 112 2.97 4.01 27.05
C ILE A 112 4.49 3.92 27.09
N ASN A 113 5.00 2.70 27.28
CA ASN A 113 6.42 2.45 27.13
C ASN A 113 6.80 2.72 25.66
N LYS A 114 7.31 3.92 25.37
CA LYS A 114 7.68 4.37 24.01
C LYS A 114 8.67 3.41 23.33
N ALA A 115 9.46 2.67 24.11
CA ALA A 115 10.35 1.64 23.57
C ALA A 115 9.58 0.49 22.90
N ASN A 116 8.45 0.09 23.48
CA ASN A 116 7.64 -1.06 23.06
C ASN A 116 6.44 -0.67 22.19
N TYR A 117 6.28 0.62 21.88
CA TYR A 117 5.20 1.07 21.01
C TYR A 117 5.45 0.58 19.57
N THR A 118 4.38 0.15 18.92
CA THR A 118 4.37 -0.37 17.54
C THR A 118 3.36 0.44 16.72
N PRO A 119 3.55 0.55 15.39
CA PRO A 119 2.66 1.33 14.56
C PRO A 119 1.28 0.69 14.47
N THR A 120 0.25 1.52 14.41
CA THR A 120 -1.14 1.07 14.31
C THR A 120 -1.48 0.74 12.85
N LEU A 121 -1.12 -0.45 12.39
CA LEU A 121 -1.41 -0.93 11.03
C LEU A 121 -2.78 -1.61 10.96
N LYS A 122 -3.63 -1.21 10.01
CA LYS A 122 -4.99 -1.75 9.85
C LYS A 122 -5.23 -2.22 8.43
N SER A 123 -5.94 -3.33 8.27
CA SER A 123 -6.41 -3.76 6.96
C SER A 123 -7.79 -4.40 7.00
N GLN A 124 -8.50 -4.29 5.88
CA GLN A 124 -9.78 -4.94 5.66
C GLN A 124 -9.71 -5.76 4.36
N ASN A 125 -10.30 -6.95 4.35
CA ASN A 125 -10.28 -7.87 3.21
C ASN A 125 -11.70 -8.35 2.92
N PHE A 126 -12.15 -8.21 1.67
CA PHE A 126 -13.52 -8.52 1.27
C PHE A 126 -13.53 -9.37 0.01
N TYR A 127 -14.18 -10.52 0.10
CA TYR A 127 -14.44 -11.37 -1.05
C TYR A 127 -15.69 -10.86 -1.78
N ILE A 128 -15.52 -10.51 -3.06
CA ILE A 128 -16.59 -9.96 -3.90
C ILE A 128 -16.85 -10.91 -5.06
N LYS A 129 -18.12 -11.28 -5.24
CA LYS A 129 -18.53 -12.11 -6.38
C LYS A 129 -18.44 -11.34 -7.68
N TYR A 130 -18.16 -12.04 -8.77
CA TYR A 130 -18.06 -11.44 -10.10
C TYR A 130 -19.23 -10.53 -10.47
N LYS A 131 -20.46 -11.00 -10.24
CA LYS A 131 -21.70 -10.28 -10.56
C LYS A 131 -21.77 -8.88 -9.91
N ASP A 132 -21.16 -8.72 -8.74
CA ASP A 132 -21.19 -7.46 -8.00
C ASP A 132 -20.00 -6.57 -8.41
N ALA A 133 -18.89 -7.19 -8.86
CA ALA A 133 -17.67 -6.52 -9.30
C ALA A 133 -17.66 -6.06 -10.77
N ILE A 134 -18.76 -6.21 -11.53
CA ILE A 134 -18.83 -5.87 -12.96
C ILE A 134 -18.36 -4.43 -13.20
N ARG A 135 -18.92 -3.47 -12.45
CA ARG A 135 -18.58 -2.05 -12.61
C ARG A 135 -17.11 -1.76 -12.29
N LEU A 136 -16.56 -2.40 -11.26
CA LEU A 136 -15.14 -2.30 -10.93
C LEU A 136 -14.26 -2.79 -12.08
N LYS A 137 -14.60 -3.91 -12.70
CA LYS A 137 -13.86 -4.46 -13.84
C LYS A 137 -13.90 -3.54 -15.06
N GLU A 138 -15.05 -2.91 -15.34
CA GLU A 138 -15.14 -1.89 -16.40
C GLU A 138 -14.20 -0.71 -16.14
N LEU A 139 -14.14 -0.23 -14.89
CA LEU A 139 -13.23 0.85 -14.50
C LEU A 139 -11.76 0.41 -14.66
N LEU A 140 -11.41 -0.82 -14.27
CA LEU A 140 -10.06 -1.35 -14.46
C LEU A 140 -9.69 -1.50 -15.94
N SER A 141 -10.63 -1.94 -16.78
CA SER A 141 -10.43 -2.03 -18.23
C SER A 141 -10.22 -0.65 -18.87
N TYR A 142 -11.00 0.37 -18.45
CA TYR A 142 -10.75 1.75 -18.86
C TYR A 142 -9.37 2.23 -18.40
N MET A 143 -8.99 1.94 -17.15
CA MET A 143 -7.66 2.30 -16.62
C MET A 143 -6.55 1.67 -17.47
N LYS A 144 -6.66 0.40 -17.85
CA LYS A 144 -5.74 -0.27 -18.78
C LYS A 144 -5.60 0.49 -20.10
N ASN A 145 -6.71 0.90 -20.70
CA ASN A 145 -6.70 1.67 -21.94
C ASN A 145 -6.13 3.09 -21.79
N LEU A 146 -6.28 3.70 -20.61
CA LEU A 146 -5.68 4.99 -20.29
C LEU A 146 -4.16 4.86 -20.17
N LEU A 147 -3.69 3.88 -19.40
CA LEU A 147 -2.27 3.67 -19.14
C LEU A 147 -1.51 3.22 -20.40
N SER A 148 -2.15 2.44 -21.28
CA SER A 148 -1.52 1.97 -22.53
C SER A 148 -1.25 3.08 -23.55
N LYS A 149 -1.95 4.21 -23.47
CA LYS A 149 -1.73 5.40 -24.32
C LYS A 149 -0.58 6.28 -23.84
N GLY A 150 0.01 5.96 -22.69
CA GLY A 150 1.01 6.77 -22.01
C GLY A 150 0.39 7.90 -21.19
N ILE A 151 0.90 8.08 -19.97
CA ILE A 151 0.44 9.13 -19.06
C ILE A 151 1.32 10.36 -19.24
N LYS A 152 0.70 11.52 -19.45
CA LYS A 152 1.39 12.82 -19.42
C LYS A 152 1.10 13.51 -18.10
N PHE A 153 2.13 13.87 -17.36
CA PHE A 153 2.00 14.65 -16.14
C PHE A 153 2.16 16.14 -16.43
N SER A 154 1.37 16.94 -15.72
CA SER A 154 1.48 18.40 -15.64
C SER A 154 1.95 18.78 -14.24
N THR A 155 2.62 19.94 -14.11
CA THR A 155 2.94 20.52 -12.82
C THR A 155 1.76 21.34 -12.34
N LYS A 156 1.36 21.15 -11.07
CA LYS A 156 0.34 21.98 -10.44
C LYS A 156 0.97 22.76 -9.28
N ASP A 157 0.89 24.09 -9.35
CA ASP A 157 1.32 24.95 -8.26
C ASP A 157 0.28 24.99 -7.13
N GLY A 158 0.74 25.11 -5.89
CA GLY A 158 -0.11 25.47 -4.74
C GLY A 158 -0.61 24.32 -3.85
N GLN A 159 0.09 23.20 -3.74
CA GLN A 159 -0.12 22.25 -2.63
C GLN A 159 1.18 22.01 -1.86
N ASP A 160 1.21 22.34 -0.57
CA ASP A 160 2.38 22.11 0.30
C ASP A 160 2.50 20.66 0.80
N ASN A 161 1.51 19.81 0.51
CA ASN A 161 1.51 18.43 0.95
C ASN A 161 2.25 17.55 -0.06
N LEU A 162 3.44 17.10 0.32
CA LEU A 162 4.16 16.04 -0.38
C LEU A 162 3.33 14.76 -0.35
N ILE A 163 2.83 14.34 -1.51
CA ILE A 163 2.05 13.13 -1.69
C ILE A 163 2.75 12.30 -2.75
N ASP A 164 3.18 11.10 -2.36
CA ASP A 164 3.68 10.08 -3.27
C ASP A 164 2.56 9.10 -3.60
N GLN A 165 2.49 8.72 -4.86
CA GLN A 165 1.51 7.79 -5.38
C GLN A 165 2.22 6.67 -6.14
N GLU A 166 1.73 5.46 -5.95
CA GLU A 166 2.19 4.26 -6.66
C GLU A 166 0.97 3.55 -7.22
N LEU A 167 1.03 3.19 -8.50
CA LEU A 167 -0.01 2.49 -9.22
C LEU A 167 0.64 1.33 -9.97
N SER A 168 0.20 0.11 -9.69
CA SER A 168 0.60 -1.07 -10.45
C SER A 168 -0.62 -1.84 -10.90
N MET A 169 -0.56 -2.43 -12.09
CA MET A 169 -1.66 -3.20 -12.64
C MET A 169 -1.14 -4.37 -13.46
N TRP A 170 -1.76 -5.53 -13.27
CA TRP A 170 -1.51 -6.79 -13.96
C TRP A 170 -2.84 -7.40 -14.39
N LEU A 171 -3.28 -7.11 -15.61
CA LEU A 171 -4.62 -7.49 -16.08
C LEU A 171 -4.56 -7.99 -17.52
N GLU A 172 -5.00 -9.23 -17.76
CA GLU A 172 -5.12 -9.82 -19.12
C GLU A 172 -3.84 -9.65 -19.96
N GLY A 173 -2.68 -10.06 -19.40
CA GLY A 173 -1.38 -9.96 -20.07
C GLY A 173 -0.78 -8.54 -20.15
N TYR A 174 -1.49 -7.51 -19.69
CA TYR A 174 -0.95 -6.16 -19.55
C TYR A 174 -0.33 -5.97 -18.16
N SER A 175 0.89 -5.42 -18.11
CA SER A 175 1.57 -5.07 -16.86
C SER A 175 2.13 -3.64 -16.94
N THR A 176 1.88 -2.85 -15.90
CA THR A 176 2.53 -1.54 -15.73
C THR A 176 2.72 -1.20 -14.26
N ALA A 177 3.71 -0.36 -13.98
CA ALA A 177 3.95 0.24 -12.70
C ALA A 177 4.34 1.71 -12.89
N HIS A 178 3.71 2.61 -12.15
CA HIS A 178 3.94 4.04 -12.19
C HIS A 178 4.06 4.59 -10.77
N THR A 179 5.05 5.44 -10.57
CA THR A 179 5.20 6.22 -9.34
C THR A 179 5.30 7.70 -9.71
N TRP A 180 4.64 8.55 -8.94
CA TRP A 180 4.76 9.99 -9.09
C TRP A 180 4.54 10.68 -7.76
N SER A 181 5.13 11.87 -7.63
CA SER A 181 5.08 12.69 -6.44
C SER A 181 4.62 14.09 -6.82
N TYR A 182 4.08 14.84 -5.85
CA TYR A 182 3.88 16.28 -6.03
C TYR A 182 5.16 16.96 -6.57
N PRO A 183 5.07 17.90 -7.55
CA PRO A 183 3.86 18.52 -8.11
C PRO A 183 3.27 17.83 -9.33
N LEU A 184 3.71 16.62 -9.68
CA LEU A 184 3.23 15.91 -10.86
C LEU A 184 1.77 15.48 -10.68
N TYR A 185 0.94 15.92 -11.61
CA TYR A 185 -0.50 15.68 -11.59
C TYR A 185 -1.02 15.36 -12.99
N ASN A 186 -1.89 14.36 -13.10
CA ASN A 186 -2.67 14.07 -14.30
C ASN A 186 -4.16 14.09 -13.92
N PRO A 187 -4.97 15.05 -14.41
CA PRO A 187 -6.38 15.18 -14.03
C PRO A 187 -7.21 13.94 -14.34
N GLU A 188 -7.07 13.39 -15.55
CA GLU A 188 -7.85 12.24 -16.02
C GLU A 188 -7.56 10.98 -15.19
N LEU A 189 -6.27 10.70 -14.97
CA LEU A 189 -5.83 9.57 -14.14
C LEU A 189 -6.35 9.70 -12.70
N ASN A 190 -6.25 10.90 -12.10
CA ASN A 190 -6.71 11.13 -10.74
C ASN A 190 -8.23 11.01 -10.62
N GLU A 191 -8.98 11.57 -11.57
CA GLU A 191 -10.44 11.43 -11.60
C GLU A 191 -10.84 9.96 -11.71
N HIS A 192 -10.14 9.20 -12.56
CA HIS A 192 -10.44 7.79 -12.75
C HIS A 192 -10.04 6.91 -11.55
N LEU A 193 -8.90 7.20 -10.91
CA LEU A 193 -8.53 6.58 -9.62
C LEU A 193 -9.58 6.85 -8.54
N LEU A 194 -10.11 8.07 -8.46
CA LEU A 194 -11.19 8.40 -7.53
C LEU A 194 -12.47 7.61 -7.81
N LYS A 195 -12.81 7.37 -9.09
CA LYS A 195 -13.94 6.51 -9.47
C LYS A 195 -13.73 5.07 -9.01
N ILE A 196 -12.52 4.52 -9.20
CA ILE A 196 -12.16 3.17 -8.73
C ILE A 196 -12.26 3.10 -7.20
N VAL A 197 -11.69 4.05 -6.46
CA VAL A 197 -11.74 4.06 -4.98
C VAL A 197 -13.17 4.19 -4.48
N LYS A 198 -14.00 5.03 -5.10
CA LYS A 198 -15.43 5.13 -4.76
C LYS A 198 -16.16 3.81 -4.97
N GLU A 199 -15.90 3.15 -6.09
CA GLU A 199 -16.50 1.85 -6.40
C GLU A 199 -16.01 0.76 -5.43
N PHE A 200 -14.73 0.78 -5.07
CA PHE A 200 -14.16 -0.09 -4.04
C PHE A 200 -14.92 0.07 -2.72
N ASN A 201 -15.07 1.30 -2.23
CA ASN A 201 -15.79 1.56 -0.98
C ASN A 201 -17.26 1.13 -1.08
N ARG A 202 -17.93 1.40 -2.21
CA ARG A 202 -19.30 0.94 -2.45
C ARG A 202 -19.42 -0.58 -2.36
N LEU A 203 -18.47 -1.33 -2.92
CA LEU A 203 -18.46 -2.79 -2.85
C LEU A 203 -18.24 -3.31 -1.43
N VAL A 204 -17.36 -2.66 -0.68
CA VAL A 204 -17.11 -2.96 0.73
C VAL A 204 -18.36 -2.74 1.57
N ASP A 205 -18.99 -1.57 1.45
CA ASP A 205 -20.18 -1.20 2.24
C ASP A 205 -21.38 -2.11 1.96
N ASN A 206 -21.50 -2.62 0.73
CA ASN A 206 -22.57 -3.53 0.32
C ASN A 206 -22.20 -5.02 0.44
N CYS A 207 -20.98 -5.35 0.90
CA CYS A 207 -20.53 -6.73 0.98
C CYS A 207 -21.31 -7.48 2.07
N ASN A 208 -22.10 -8.46 1.66
CA ASN A 208 -22.93 -9.27 2.55
C ASN A 208 -22.63 -10.77 2.45
N TYR A 209 -21.47 -11.13 1.91
CA TYR A 209 -21.04 -12.52 1.77
C TYR A 209 -20.06 -12.87 2.87
N ASN A 210 -20.31 -14.02 3.51
CA ASN A 210 -19.35 -14.65 4.41
C ASN A 210 -18.67 -15.82 3.69
N ILE A 211 -17.38 -15.93 3.90
CA ILE A 211 -16.55 -17.06 3.47
C ILE A 211 -15.85 -17.65 4.70
N GLU A 212 -15.41 -18.89 4.59
CA GLU A 212 -14.76 -19.61 5.69
C GLU A 212 -13.41 -18.98 6.06
N GLU A 213 -12.57 -18.69 5.06
CA GLU A 213 -11.16 -18.36 5.32
C GLU A 213 -10.53 -17.51 4.21
N ILE A 214 -9.70 -16.55 4.63
CA ILE A 214 -8.73 -15.83 3.80
C ILE A 214 -7.36 -16.01 4.43
N GLN A 215 -6.40 -16.56 3.69
CA GLN A 215 -5.00 -16.61 4.08
C GLN A 215 -4.22 -15.58 3.25
N LEU A 216 -3.41 -14.79 3.94
CA LEU A 216 -2.60 -13.72 3.36
C LEU A 216 -1.14 -14.19 3.33
N ASP A 217 -0.60 -14.41 2.14
CA ASP A 217 0.73 -14.99 1.95
C ASP A 217 1.80 -13.89 1.86
N TYR A 218 2.26 -13.43 3.02
CA TYR A 218 3.35 -12.47 3.12
C TYR A 218 4.68 -13.17 2.87
N ILE A 219 5.60 -12.48 2.17
CA ILE A 219 6.94 -13.02 1.89
C ILE A 219 7.68 -13.33 3.20
N CYS A 220 7.45 -12.51 4.21
CA CYS A 220 7.91 -12.77 5.56
C CYS A 220 6.82 -12.35 6.56
N PRO A 221 6.51 -13.20 7.56
CA PRO A 221 5.55 -12.90 8.60
C PRO A 221 5.81 -11.54 9.26
N LEU A 222 4.75 -10.75 9.46
CA LEU A 222 4.87 -9.39 10.01
C LEU A 222 5.51 -9.39 11.41
N ASP A 223 5.28 -10.41 12.23
CA ASP A 223 5.89 -10.56 13.56
C ASP A 223 7.41 -10.74 13.51
N ILE A 224 7.92 -11.36 12.44
CA ILE A 224 9.37 -11.46 12.18
C ILE A 224 9.90 -10.09 11.79
N TYR A 225 9.23 -9.38 10.87
CA TYR A 225 9.61 -8.00 10.52
C TYR A 225 9.58 -7.06 11.72
N TYR A 226 8.56 -7.16 12.58
CA TYR A 226 8.47 -6.36 13.80
C TYR A 226 9.70 -6.57 14.69
N ARG A 227 10.12 -7.82 14.91
CA ARG A 227 11.32 -8.15 15.70
C ARG A 227 12.61 -7.60 15.08
N TYR A 228 12.80 -7.78 13.77
CA TYR A 228 14.03 -7.30 13.12
C TYR A 228 14.11 -5.78 13.02
N ILE A 229 12.99 -5.11 12.75
CA ILE A 229 12.97 -3.66 12.53
C ILE A 229 12.92 -2.89 13.84
N LEU A 230 12.23 -3.40 14.86
CA LEU A 230 12.04 -2.68 16.14
C LEU A 230 12.98 -3.13 17.26
N GLY A 231 13.65 -4.28 17.13
CA GLY A 231 14.51 -4.88 18.17
C GLY A 231 13.70 -5.64 19.20
#